data_AF-A0A4R9K0J4-F1
#
_entry.id   AF-A0A4R9K0J4-F1
#
_cell.length_a   1.000
_cell.length_b   1.000
_cell.length_c   1.000
_cell.angle_alpha   90.00
_cell.angle_beta   90.00
_cell.angle_gamma   90.00
#
_symmetry.space_group_name_H-M   'P 1'
#
loop_
_entity.id
_entity.type
_entity.pdbx_description
1 polymer ?
#
loop_
_entity_poly.entity_id
_entity_poly.type
_entity_poly.pdbx_seq_one_letter_code
_entity_poly.pdbx_strand_id
1 'polypeptide(L)'
;MPDQNQNSQPNFTDIKRIAVCGGSLGRERRSYIRGQVVDIGITDPMKAEGLWDLVTGLFSGEESKITPFLDFSLAPVRKPVLRIDIRNESGEKIFSSGKVKADEDGFFSCEVRDKLPTGKHTFQVYLEGLDSFRQYSKDLAHLNNTEDSILGKTTIVGKGKLRVLSEDYKGYIVTSDIDQTYLATDIHSGKGKFSTLFETPEQKRCLPGMPELYRQLRLGLDNAPLAFISASPHFFRRTMLATIANHNIEIESLHLKYLEGTIKGVFDKVVGTFFNPLEFLQNGFRPAWSRTKKFFGASYQSLFDQMAYKLSILLHDRVFQPTHSKEILMGDNTESDYMIFTLYQIICLGRLEGDVLEDYLYELNFLGRDAITRDAAKRIRKLGEENIRIHGKINPVQLSLINITEKGPDNLGMIELVKSSLPGQLWQTIFPNENAFYGTEGAIGMSVILNSSGYLDLAQIFPIVSEMIGEMHHGKILDEETILKHSKNLTIPAFAKKEQEVLVNLLERAFQS
;
A
#
# COMPACT_ATOMS: atom_id res chain seq x y z
N MET A 1 -34.27 32.72 -11.93
CA MET A 1 -32.91 32.94 -11.38
C MET A 1 -32.67 31.83 -10.37
N PRO A 2 -31.98 30.74 -10.71
CA PRO A 2 -31.58 29.76 -9.71
C PRO A 2 -30.35 30.28 -8.98
N ASP A 3 -30.41 30.23 -7.65
CA ASP A 3 -29.33 30.58 -6.73
C ASP A 3 -28.02 29.91 -7.14
N GLN A 4 -27.01 30.73 -7.35
CA GLN A 4 -25.63 30.28 -7.44
C GLN A 4 -25.24 29.76 -6.06
N ASN A 5 -25.13 28.43 -5.93
CA ASN A 5 -24.44 27.79 -4.82
C ASN A 5 -23.03 28.39 -4.72
N GLN A 6 -22.87 29.32 -3.79
CA GLN A 6 -21.57 29.77 -3.33
C GLN A 6 -20.85 28.55 -2.77
N ASN A 7 -19.74 28.16 -3.42
CA ASN A 7 -18.70 27.35 -2.80
C ASN A 7 -18.18 28.12 -1.58
N SER A 8 -18.86 27.98 -0.45
CA SER A 8 -18.34 28.41 0.84
C SER A 8 -17.16 27.51 1.15
N GLN A 9 -15.95 28.04 1.04
CA GLN A 9 -14.80 27.40 1.65
C GLN A 9 -15.13 27.21 3.14
N PRO A 10 -14.87 26.04 3.73
CA PRO A 10 -15.09 25.84 5.14
C PRO A 10 -14.31 26.89 5.92
N ASN A 11 -15.01 27.68 6.73
CA ASN A 11 -14.38 28.60 7.66
C ASN A 11 -13.72 27.77 8.76
N PHE A 12 -12.45 27.42 8.57
CA PHE A 12 -11.65 26.77 9.60
C PHE A 12 -11.50 27.72 10.78
N THR A 13 -11.96 27.28 11.96
CA THR A 13 -11.95 28.06 13.19
C THR A 13 -10.77 27.69 14.10
N ASP A 14 -10.14 26.54 13.86
CA ASP A 14 -9.04 26.02 14.68
C ASP A 14 -8.19 24.97 13.93
N ILE A 15 -7.17 24.41 14.59
CA ILE A 15 -6.30 23.35 14.07
C ILE A 15 -6.34 22.14 15.00
N LYS A 16 -6.53 20.94 14.44
CA LYS A 16 -6.34 19.66 15.13
C LYS A 16 -5.08 18.98 14.64
N ARG A 17 -4.28 18.47 15.57
CA ARG A 17 -3.11 17.64 15.27
C ARG A 17 -3.48 16.17 15.31
N ILE A 18 -3.13 15.44 14.26
CA ILE A 18 -3.36 13.99 14.18
C ILE A 18 -2.09 13.25 13.77
N ALA A 19 -2.01 11.96 14.11
CA ALA A 19 -1.01 11.03 13.63
C ALA A 19 -1.67 9.98 12.73
N VAL A 20 -1.37 10.01 11.43
CA VAL A 20 -1.90 9.03 10.46
C VAL A 20 -0.92 7.87 10.36
N CYS A 21 -1.37 6.68 10.74
CA CYS A 21 -0.53 5.48 10.84
C CYS A 21 -0.96 4.41 9.84
N GLY A 22 -0.02 3.55 9.43
CA GLY A 22 -0.27 2.51 8.43
C GLY A 22 -0.66 1.15 9.00
N GLY A 23 -0.80 0.99 10.32
CA GLY A 23 -0.80 -0.32 10.94
C GLY A 23 0.59 -0.99 10.91
N SER A 24 0.70 -2.18 11.50
CA SER A 24 1.96 -2.93 11.53
C SER A 24 1.76 -4.42 11.76
N LEU A 25 2.64 -5.22 11.16
CA LEU A 25 2.85 -6.63 11.44
C LEU A 25 4.26 -6.81 11.99
N GLY A 26 4.37 -7.48 13.13
CA GLY A 26 5.66 -7.80 13.74
C GLY A 26 5.67 -9.18 14.36
N ARG A 27 6.74 -9.48 15.08
CA ARG A 27 6.94 -10.71 15.85
C ARG A 27 7.29 -10.40 17.30
N GLU A 28 7.18 -11.40 18.17
CA GLU A 28 7.29 -11.24 19.63
C GLU A 28 8.42 -10.32 20.06
N ARG A 29 9.62 -10.43 19.48
CA ARG A 29 10.80 -9.66 19.89
C ARG A 29 11.21 -8.56 18.91
N ARG A 30 10.41 -8.33 17.88
CA ARG A 30 10.73 -7.32 16.87
C ARG A 30 9.45 -6.86 16.17
N SER A 31 9.00 -5.67 16.51
CA SER A 31 7.90 -4.99 15.85
C SER A 31 8.32 -3.57 15.49
N TYR A 32 7.59 -2.91 14.60
CA TYR A 32 7.85 -1.50 14.31
C TYR A 32 6.56 -0.73 14.12
N ILE A 33 6.53 0.53 14.52
CA ILE A 33 5.37 1.41 14.35
C ILE A 33 5.85 2.65 13.60
N ARG A 34 5.08 3.09 12.61
CA ARG A 34 5.39 4.28 11.83
C ARG A 34 4.14 5.07 11.48
N GLY A 35 4.32 6.36 11.27
CA GLY A 35 3.25 7.27 10.89
C GLY A 35 3.78 8.65 10.56
N GLN A 36 2.86 9.57 10.34
CA GLN A 36 3.15 10.99 10.15
C GLN A 36 2.22 11.83 11.02
N VAL A 37 2.77 12.85 11.67
CA VAL A 37 2.00 13.83 12.42
C VAL A 37 1.75 15.06 11.55
N VAL A 38 0.48 15.43 11.41
CA VAL A 38 0.02 16.54 10.57
C VAL A 38 -0.98 17.42 11.30
N ASP A 39 -1.01 18.69 10.93
CA ASP A 39 -2.01 19.68 11.36
C ASP A 39 -3.15 19.72 10.32
N ILE A 40 -4.40 19.65 10.80
CA ILE A 40 -5.64 19.72 10.01
C ILE A 40 -6.43 20.95 10.45
N GLY A 41 -6.90 21.77 9.51
CA GLY A 41 -7.86 22.82 9.80
C GLY A 41 -9.22 22.21 10.16
N ILE A 42 -9.81 22.66 11.27
CA ILE A 42 -11.09 22.14 11.77
C ILE A 42 -12.12 23.26 11.91
N THR A 43 -13.40 22.88 11.83
CA THR A 43 -14.54 23.75 12.11
C THR A 43 -15.01 23.58 13.56
N ASP A 44 -15.89 24.45 14.05
CA ASP A 44 -16.37 24.34 15.45
C ASP A 44 -17.02 22.99 15.79
N PRO A 45 -17.87 22.37 14.94
CA PRO A 45 -18.39 21.02 15.19
C PRO A 45 -17.29 19.97 15.34
N MET A 46 -16.17 20.14 14.63
CA MET A 46 -15.05 19.21 14.62
C MET A 46 -14.18 19.30 15.89
N LYS A 47 -14.45 20.24 16.81
CA LYS A 47 -13.80 20.29 18.13
C LYS A 47 -14.25 19.15 19.06
N ALA A 48 -15.34 18.46 18.73
CA ALA A 48 -15.82 17.32 19.50
C ALA A 48 -14.89 16.10 19.37
N GLU A 49 -14.04 15.88 20.38
CA GLU A 49 -13.04 14.80 20.42
C GLU A 49 -13.62 13.39 20.21
N GLY A 50 -14.83 13.12 20.69
CA GLY A 50 -15.46 11.80 20.61
C GLY A 50 -15.92 11.37 19.21
N LEU A 51 -15.88 12.27 18.22
CA LEU A 51 -16.34 12.02 16.85
C LEU A 51 -15.18 11.80 15.86
N TRP A 52 -13.94 11.80 16.34
CA TRP A 52 -12.77 11.51 15.52
C TRP A 52 -12.43 10.03 15.59
N ASP A 53 -12.35 9.38 14.43
CA ASP A 53 -11.68 8.09 14.34
C ASP A 53 -10.17 8.31 14.33
N LEU A 54 -9.52 7.93 15.43
CA LEU A 54 -8.07 8.08 15.59
C LEU A 54 -7.25 7.07 14.76
N VAL A 55 -7.86 6.04 14.17
CA VAL A 55 -7.19 5.09 13.27
C VAL A 55 -7.07 5.68 11.87
N THR A 56 -8.19 6.17 11.32
CA THR A 56 -8.20 6.81 9.99
C THR A 56 -7.76 8.28 10.06
N GLY A 57 -7.93 8.93 11.21
CA GLY A 57 -7.71 10.36 11.38
C GLY A 57 -8.80 11.21 10.70
N LEU A 58 -10.02 10.67 10.56
CA LEU A 58 -11.16 11.33 9.94
C LEU A 58 -12.21 11.71 10.99
N PHE A 59 -12.92 12.81 10.74
CA PHE A 59 -14.10 13.16 11.52
C PHE A 59 -15.32 12.41 10.99
N SER A 60 -16.21 11.99 11.88
CA SER A 60 -17.44 11.26 11.53
C SER A 60 -18.21 11.95 10.40
N GLY A 61 -18.43 11.23 9.30
CA GLY A 61 -19.12 11.70 8.10
C GLY A 61 -18.21 12.19 6.97
N GLU A 62 -16.89 12.24 7.18
CA GLU A 62 -15.90 12.54 6.13
C GLU A 62 -15.44 11.30 5.35
N GLU A 63 -15.73 10.09 5.83
CA GLU A 63 -15.21 8.83 5.30
C GLU A 63 -15.62 8.59 3.84
N SER A 64 -16.78 9.08 3.42
CA SER A 64 -17.26 8.99 2.03
C SER A 64 -16.78 10.13 1.12
N LYS A 65 -16.25 11.22 1.69
CA LYS A 65 -15.96 12.47 0.98
C LYS A 65 -14.47 12.80 0.89
N ILE A 66 -13.65 12.18 1.74
CA ILE A 66 -12.22 12.43 1.75
C ILE A 66 -11.61 12.13 0.38
N THR A 67 -10.67 12.96 -0.05
CA THR A 67 -9.90 12.70 -1.28
C THR A 67 -8.41 12.92 -0.99
N PRO A 68 -7.50 12.26 -1.73
CA PRO A 68 -6.07 12.48 -1.54
C PRO A 68 -5.65 13.95 -1.73
N PHE A 69 -6.39 14.72 -2.52
CA PHE A 69 -6.17 16.16 -2.71
C PHE A 69 -6.38 16.97 -1.42
N LEU A 70 -7.35 16.60 -0.58
CA LEU A 70 -7.55 17.26 0.72
C LEU A 70 -6.39 16.97 1.67
N ASP A 71 -5.81 15.77 1.61
CA ASP A 71 -4.68 15.35 2.43
C ASP A 71 -3.34 15.91 1.95
N PHE A 72 -3.23 16.14 0.65
CA PHE A 72 -2.04 16.66 0.01
C PHE A 72 -1.57 17.99 0.62
N SER A 73 -2.54 18.84 0.98
CA SER A 73 -2.31 20.18 1.53
C SER A 73 -2.08 20.20 3.04
N LEU A 74 -2.08 19.04 3.71
CA LEU A 74 -1.85 18.99 5.15
C LEU A 74 -0.44 19.44 5.51
N ALA A 75 -0.37 20.28 6.53
CA ALA A 75 0.89 20.82 7.02
C ALA A 75 1.55 19.79 7.96
N PRO A 76 2.77 19.32 7.66
CA PRO A 76 3.48 18.46 8.59
C PRO A 76 3.83 19.19 9.88
N VAL A 77 3.78 18.48 11.00
CA VAL A 77 4.25 19.00 12.29
C VAL A 77 5.74 18.75 12.38
N ARG A 78 6.53 19.80 12.58
CA ARG A 78 8.00 19.70 12.51
C ARG A 78 8.56 19.18 13.83
N LYS A 79 9.27 18.05 13.79
CA LYS A 79 9.93 17.40 14.93
C LYS A 79 9.05 17.24 16.19
N PRO A 80 7.84 16.68 16.10
CA PRO A 80 7.09 16.33 17.30
C PRO A 80 7.82 15.27 18.13
N VAL A 81 7.67 15.39 19.44
CA VAL A 81 8.17 14.42 20.41
C VAL A 81 6.98 13.56 20.84
N LEU A 82 7.09 12.26 20.60
CA LEU A 82 6.01 11.31 20.73
C LEU A 82 6.33 10.22 21.77
N ARG A 83 5.28 9.57 22.28
CA ARG A 83 5.35 8.30 23.00
C ARG A 83 4.36 7.33 22.40
N ILE A 84 4.75 6.06 22.26
CA ILE A 84 3.90 5.01 21.72
C ILE A 84 3.54 4.04 22.85
N ASP A 85 2.25 3.92 23.14
CA ASP A 85 1.75 2.90 24.08
C ASP A 85 1.05 1.80 23.29
N ILE A 86 1.34 0.53 23.59
CA ILE A 86 0.66 -0.63 23.00
C ILE A 86 -0.29 -1.21 24.03
N ARG A 87 -1.50 -1.55 23.57
CA ARG A 87 -2.57 -2.13 24.36
C ARG A 87 -3.06 -3.43 23.74
N ASN A 88 -3.38 -4.40 24.60
CA ASN A 88 -4.02 -5.65 24.19
C ASN A 88 -5.50 -5.43 23.81
N GLU A 89 -6.19 -6.50 23.42
CA GLU A 89 -7.61 -6.45 23.04
C GLU A 89 -8.55 -6.04 24.18
N SER A 90 -8.18 -6.27 25.45
CA SER A 90 -8.95 -5.79 26.61
C SER A 90 -8.71 -4.30 26.92
N GLY A 91 -7.78 -3.65 26.22
CA GLY A 91 -7.43 -2.25 26.41
C GLY A 91 -6.36 -1.98 27.47
N GLU A 92 -5.82 -3.01 28.11
CA GLU A 92 -4.72 -2.91 29.06
C GLU A 92 -3.42 -2.54 28.35
N LYS A 93 -2.66 -1.60 28.92
CA LYS A 93 -1.36 -1.18 28.39
C LYS A 93 -0.30 -2.23 28.70
N ILE A 94 0.29 -2.79 27.66
CA ILE A 94 1.31 -3.85 27.73
C ILE A 94 2.73 -3.34 27.44
N PHE A 95 2.85 -2.18 26.78
CA PHE A 95 4.15 -1.58 26.46
C PHE A 95 4.02 -0.05 26.37
N SER A 96 5.13 0.64 26.65
CA SER A 96 5.28 2.08 26.48
C SER A 96 6.69 2.37 25.99
N SER A 97 6.82 3.10 24.89
CA SER A 97 8.12 3.46 24.34
C SER A 97 8.81 4.54 25.16
N GLY A 98 10.12 4.70 24.95
CA GLY A 98 10.78 5.97 25.25
C GLY A 98 10.28 7.10 24.32
N LYS A 99 10.88 8.29 24.44
CA LYS A 99 10.57 9.42 23.55
C LYS A 99 11.00 9.11 22.12
N VAL A 100 10.04 9.19 21.20
CA VAL A 100 10.24 9.04 19.76
C VAL A 100 10.26 10.44 19.14
N LYS A 101 11.39 10.83 18.56
CA LYS A 101 11.52 12.11 17.85
C LYS A 101 11.20 11.91 16.38
N ALA A 102 10.19 12.61 15.88
CA ALA A 102 9.88 12.65 14.46
C ALA A 102 10.85 13.60 13.71
N ASP A 103 10.85 13.51 12.39
CA ASP A 103 11.67 14.36 11.52
C ASP A 103 11.03 15.73 11.22
N GLU A 104 11.64 16.50 10.31
CA GLU A 104 11.17 17.83 9.89
C GLU A 104 9.81 17.80 9.18
N ASP A 105 9.43 16.67 8.60
CA ASP A 105 8.18 16.45 7.86
C ASP A 105 7.14 15.68 8.71
N GLY A 106 7.42 15.52 10.01
CA GLY A 106 6.52 14.90 10.98
C GLY A 106 6.47 13.38 10.90
N PHE A 107 7.31 12.74 10.09
CA PHE A 107 7.39 11.29 10.04
C PHE A 107 8.12 10.74 11.25
N PHE A 108 7.62 9.63 11.77
CA PHE A 108 8.24 8.92 12.89
C PHE A 108 8.27 7.43 12.63
N SER A 109 9.24 6.78 13.28
CA SER A 109 9.32 5.33 13.37
C SER A 109 9.78 4.92 14.76
N CYS A 110 9.25 3.82 15.27
CA CYS A 110 9.55 3.26 16.58
C CYS A 110 9.71 1.75 16.44
N GLU A 111 10.94 1.26 16.51
CA GLU A 111 11.20 -0.19 16.62
C GLU A 111 11.00 -0.63 18.08
N VAL A 112 10.23 -1.69 18.28
CA VAL A 112 9.98 -2.32 19.58
C VAL A 112 10.72 -3.66 19.60
N ARG A 113 11.69 -3.78 20.51
CA ARG A 113 12.49 -5.00 20.69
C ARG A 113 12.12 -5.81 21.92
N ASP A 114 11.35 -5.19 22.82
CA ASP A 114 10.75 -5.83 23.98
C ASP A 114 9.83 -6.96 23.53
N LYS A 115 9.76 -8.01 24.35
CA LYS A 115 8.88 -9.14 24.07
C LYS A 115 7.43 -8.70 24.24
N LEU A 116 6.66 -8.68 23.14
CA LEU A 116 5.22 -8.44 23.14
C LEU A 116 4.46 -9.77 23.09
N PRO A 117 3.27 -9.87 23.74
CA PRO A 117 2.39 -11.03 23.60
C PRO A 117 1.96 -11.22 22.13
N THR A 118 1.81 -12.47 21.71
CA THR A 118 1.28 -12.79 20.38
C THR A 118 -0.20 -12.44 20.28
N GLY A 119 -0.66 -12.03 19.11
CA GLY A 119 -2.07 -11.70 18.86
C GLY A 119 -2.27 -10.30 18.25
N LYS A 120 -3.52 -9.87 18.21
CA LYS A 120 -3.90 -8.53 17.75
C LYS A 120 -3.81 -7.55 18.92
N HIS A 121 -3.29 -6.36 18.63
CA HIS A 121 -3.10 -5.26 19.56
C HIS A 121 -3.48 -3.94 18.90
N THR A 122 -3.63 -2.92 19.73
CA THR A 122 -3.74 -1.53 19.27
C THR A 122 -2.59 -0.73 19.83
N PHE A 123 -2.08 0.24 19.06
CA PHE A 123 -1.13 1.22 19.58
C PHE A 123 -1.75 2.61 19.57
N GLN A 124 -1.27 3.45 20.48
CA GLN A 124 -1.70 4.83 20.67
C GLN A 124 -0.48 5.73 20.56
N VAL A 125 -0.59 6.78 19.77
CA VAL A 125 0.44 7.79 19.57
C VAL A 125 0.10 8.98 20.46
N TYR A 126 0.93 9.20 21.47
CA TYR A 126 0.86 10.36 22.35
C TYR A 126 1.82 11.44 21.88
N LEU A 127 1.36 12.66 21.76
CA LEU A 127 2.19 13.84 21.59
C LEU A 127 2.58 14.35 22.97
N GLU A 128 3.89 14.40 23.27
CA GLU A 128 4.41 14.89 24.55
C GLU A 128 5.05 16.28 24.44
N GLY A 129 5.32 16.76 23.23
CA GLY A 129 5.89 18.08 22.99
C GLY A 129 6.44 18.28 21.58
N LEU A 130 7.25 19.33 21.41
CA LEU A 130 7.85 19.73 20.14
C LEU A 130 9.35 19.99 20.33
N ASP A 131 10.18 19.50 19.41
CA ASP A 131 11.63 19.75 19.35
C ASP A 131 12.01 20.71 18.21
N SER A 132 11.12 21.68 17.93
CA SER A 132 11.26 22.64 16.84
C SER A 132 10.79 24.01 17.27
N PHE A 133 11.74 24.95 17.42
CA PHE A 133 11.41 26.35 17.73
C PHE A 133 10.50 26.96 16.65
N ARG A 134 10.72 26.63 15.38
CA ARG A 134 9.89 27.12 14.27
C ARG A 134 8.45 26.62 14.36
N GLN A 135 8.24 25.36 14.75
CA GLN A 135 6.88 24.86 15.00
C GLN A 135 6.28 25.55 16.22
N TYR A 136 7.05 25.71 17.30
CA TYR A 136 6.59 26.40 18.51
C TYR A 136 6.13 27.84 18.21
N SER A 137 6.89 28.59 17.40
CA SER A 137 6.50 29.94 16.97
C SER A 137 5.24 29.95 16.10
N LYS A 138 5.07 28.95 15.22
CA LYS A 138 3.84 28.78 14.43
C LYS A 138 2.64 28.53 15.34
N ASP A 139 2.78 27.62 16.30
CA ASP A 139 1.71 27.28 17.25
C ASP A 139 1.33 28.50 18.11
N LEU A 140 2.30 29.29 18.59
CA LEU A 140 2.06 30.54 19.30
C LEU A 140 1.25 31.56 18.49
N ALA A 141 1.51 31.67 17.18
CA ALA A 141 0.79 32.60 16.31
C ALA A 141 -0.69 32.21 16.09
N HIS A 142 -1.04 30.94 16.30
CA HIS A 142 -2.42 30.45 16.21
C HIS A 142 -3.20 30.56 17.53
N LEU A 143 -2.53 30.81 18.66
CA LEU A 143 -3.18 30.98 19.96
C LEU A 143 -3.92 32.33 20.02
N ASN A 144 -5.20 32.33 19.67
CA ASN A 144 -6.12 33.42 19.99
C ASN A 144 -6.72 33.18 21.40
N ASN A 145 -6.18 33.81 22.46
CA ASN A 145 -6.83 34.05 23.78
C ASN A 145 -7.75 32.95 24.40
N THR A 146 -7.64 31.68 24.00
CA THR A 146 -8.39 30.56 24.56
C THR A 146 -7.46 29.77 25.47
N GLU A 147 -7.95 29.47 26.68
CA GLU A 147 -7.18 28.97 27.83
C GLU A 147 -6.57 27.55 27.65
N ASP A 148 -6.79 26.90 26.52
CA ASP A 148 -6.28 25.55 26.23
C ASP A 148 -5.09 25.59 25.27
N SER A 149 -3.92 25.97 25.78
CA SER A 149 -2.69 25.87 25.01
C SER A 149 -2.41 24.40 24.65
N ILE A 150 -2.40 24.07 23.36
CA ILE A 150 -1.85 22.80 22.81
C ILE A 150 -0.40 22.59 23.31
N LEU A 151 0.28 23.67 23.70
CA LEU A 151 1.59 23.67 24.32
C LEU A 151 1.56 23.00 25.70
N GLY A 152 2.26 21.87 25.83
CA GLY A 152 2.60 21.24 27.11
C GLY A 152 1.63 20.16 27.62
N LYS A 153 0.47 19.94 26.98
CA LYS A 153 -0.42 18.82 27.33
C LYS A 153 -0.03 17.56 26.55
N THR A 154 0.04 16.43 27.26
CA THR A 154 0.17 15.12 26.62
C THR A 154 -1.18 14.69 26.05
N THR A 155 -1.29 14.54 24.73
CA THR A 155 -2.55 14.22 24.05
C THR A 155 -2.39 13.02 23.14
N ILE A 156 -3.46 12.21 22.99
CA ILE A 156 -3.49 11.15 21.97
C ILE A 156 -3.78 11.83 20.64
N VAL A 157 -2.87 11.66 19.68
CA VAL A 157 -3.00 12.23 18.33
C VAL A 157 -3.33 11.17 17.27
N GLY A 158 -3.18 9.88 17.57
CA GLY A 158 -3.56 8.82 16.65
C GLY A 158 -3.55 7.44 17.27
N LYS A 159 -4.11 6.48 16.54
CA LYS A 159 -4.13 5.06 16.87
C LYS A 159 -3.77 4.23 15.64
N GLY A 160 -3.44 2.97 15.86
CA GLY A 160 -3.33 2.00 14.78
C GLY A 160 -3.36 0.56 15.28
N LYS A 161 -3.43 -0.37 14.34
CA LYS A 161 -3.44 -1.81 14.62
C LYS A 161 -2.01 -2.35 14.60
N LEU A 162 -1.71 -3.28 15.49
CA LEU A 162 -0.47 -4.06 15.50
C LEU A 162 -0.82 -5.53 15.64
N ARG A 163 -0.32 -6.39 14.77
CA ARG A 163 -0.39 -7.84 14.98
C ARG A 163 1.01 -8.37 15.27
N VAL A 164 1.13 -9.11 16.37
CA VAL A 164 2.37 -9.75 16.79
C VAL A 164 2.24 -11.25 16.54
N LEU A 165 3.08 -11.78 15.66
CA LEU A 165 3.19 -13.21 15.40
C LEU A 165 4.19 -13.87 16.34
N SER A 166 3.98 -15.15 16.62
CA SER A 166 4.96 -15.96 17.36
C SER A 166 6.24 -16.15 16.55
N GLU A 167 7.40 -16.25 17.19
CA GLU A 167 8.67 -16.55 16.50
C GLU A 167 8.65 -17.92 15.80
N ASP A 168 7.82 -18.85 16.30
CA ASP A 168 7.62 -20.19 15.73
C ASP A 168 6.43 -20.27 14.75
N TYR A 169 5.82 -19.14 14.37
CA TYR A 169 4.72 -19.10 13.41
C TYR A 169 5.16 -19.65 12.05
N LYS A 170 4.40 -20.64 11.55
CA LYS A 170 4.61 -21.31 10.25
C LYS A 170 3.47 -21.09 9.25
N GLY A 171 2.52 -20.22 9.61
CA GLY A 171 1.37 -19.90 8.79
C GLY A 171 1.72 -18.93 7.67
N TYR A 172 0.69 -18.48 6.96
CA TYR A 172 0.82 -17.61 5.81
C TYR A 172 0.75 -16.13 6.19
N ILE A 173 1.35 -15.29 5.36
CA ILE A 173 1.25 -13.84 5.32
C ILE A 173 0.96 -13.48 3.87
N VAL A 174 -0.11 -12.71 3.64
CA VAL A 174 -0.49 -12.25 2.30
C VAL A 174 -0.02 -10.82 2.15
N THR A 175 0.71 -10.54 1.08
CA THR A 175 1.10 -9.18 0.71
C THR A 175 0.60 -8.88 -0.69
N SER A 176 -0.19 -7.83 -0.83
CA SER A 176 -0.78 -7.46 -2.11
C SER A 176 -0.42 -6.04 -2.52
N ASP A 177 -0.22 -5.85 -3.82
CA ASP A 177 -0.33 -4.53 -4.42
C ASP A 177 -1.79 -4.02 -4.43
N ILE A 178 -1.98 -2.73 -4.64
CA ILE A 178 -3.30 -2.09 -4.75
C ILE A 178 -3.70 -1.82 -6.19
N ASP A 179 -2.88 -1.12 -6.97
CA ASP A 179 -3.29 -0.53 -8.24
C ASP A 179 -3.28 -1.61 -9.33
N GLN A 180 -4.39 -1.81 -10.05
CA GLN A 180 -4.54 -2.94 -11.01
C GLN A 180 -4.45 -4.34 -10.39
N THR A 181 -4.30 -4.47 -9.07
CA THR A 181 -4.36 -5.75 -8.34
C THR A 181 -5.63 -5.85 -7.51
N TYR A 182 -5.95 -4.81 -6.73
CA TYR A 182 -7.16 -4.70 -5.94
C TYR A 182 -8.11 -3.65 -6.53
N LEU A 183 -7.61 -2.47 -6.88
CA LEU A 183 -8.39 -1.37 -7.44
C LEU A 183 -8.30 -1.32 -8.97
N ALA A 184 -9.45 -1.11 -9.60
CA ALA A 184 -9.57 -0.89 -11.02
C ALA A 184 -9.19 0.57 -11.35
N THR A 185 -7.89 0.87 -11.39
CA THR A 185 -7.39 2.22 -11.67
C THR A 185 -7.29 2.47 -13.19
N ASP A 186 -8.11 3.37 -13.75
CA ASP A 186 -8.01 3.74 -15.16
C ASP A 186 -6.74 4.58 -15.45
N ILE A 187 -5.63 3.89 -15.71
CA ILE A 187 -4.38 4.50 -16.21
C ILE A 187 -4.59 4.94 -17.69
N HIS A 188 -5.51 5.85 -17.96
CA HIS A 188 -5.64 6.49 -19.26
C HIS A 188 -4.70 7.70 -19.30
N SER A 189 -3.45 7.48 -19.75
CA SER A 189 -2.41 8.51 -19.90
C SER A 189 -2.02 9.21 -18.57
N GLY A 190 -1.03 10.11 -18.60
CA GLY A 190 -0.64 10.91 -17.42
C GLY A 190 -1.79 11.67 -16.76
N LYS A 191 -2.94 11.85 -17.43
CA LYS A 191 -4.17 12.42 -16.88
C LYS A 191 -4.86 11.51 -15.85
N GLY A 192 -4.88 10.19 -16.03
CA GLY A 192 -5.52 9.25 -15.10
C GLY A 192 -4.84 9.20 -13.73
N LYS A 193 -3.52 9.43 -13.65
CA LYS A 193 -2.82 9.52 -12.36
C LYS A 193 -3.28 10.72 -11.52
N PHE A 194 -3.74 11.81 -12.14
CA PHE A 194 -4.23 12.98 -11.42
C PHE A 194 -5.70 12.89 -11.01
N SER A 195 -6.56 12.20 -11.77
CA SER A 195 -7.97 12.03 -11.39
C SER A 195 -8.10 11.27 -10.07
N THR A 196 -7.21 10.29 -9.83
CA THR A 196 -7.19 9.53 -8.57
C THR A 196 -7.00 10.38 -7.31
N LEU A 197 -6.48 11.60 -7.44
CA LEU A 197 -6.35 12.56 -6.33
C LEU A 197 -7.69 13.12 -5.87
N PHE A 198 -8.71 13.06 -6.72
CA PHE A 198 -10.05 13.59 -6.46
C PHE A 198 -11.10 12.50 -6.26
N GLU A 199 -10.71 11.25 -6.41
CA GLU A 199 -11.58 10.12 -6.17
C GLU A 199 -11.80 9.92 -4.67
N THR A 200 -13.07 9.89 -4.28
CA THR A 200 -13.49 9.52 -2.92
C THR A 200 -13.42 8.00 -2.73
N PRO A 201 -13.49 7.50 -1.48
CA PRO A 201 -13.52 6.07 -1.22
C PRO A 201 -14.63 5.31 -1.94
N GLU A 202 -15.80 5.93 -2.13
CA GLU A 202 -16.93 5.34 -2.86
C GLU A 202 -16.72 5.31 -4.37
N GLN A 203 -15.92 6.24 -4.91
CA GLN A 203 -15.62 6.29 -6.34
C GLN A 203 -14.52 5.31 -6.74
N LYS A 204 -13.72 4.84 -5.77
CA LYS A 204 -12.63 3.89 -5.99
C LYS A 204 -13.16 2.48 -6.17
N ARG A 205 -13.34 2.10 -7.44
CA ARG A 205 -13.83 0.79 -7.83
C ARG A 205 -12.77 -0.28 -7.61
N CYS A 206 -13.18 -1.39 -7.00
CA CYS A 206 -12.36 -2.59 -6.94
C CYS A 206 -12.41 -3.35 -8.28
N LEU A 207 -11.42 -4.19 -8.52
CA LEU A 207 -11.57 -5.26 -9.50
C LEU A 207 -12.63 -6.25 -8.99
N PRO A 208 -13.60 -6.67 -9.82
CA PRO A 208 -14.70 -7.51 -9.38
C PRO A 208 -14.23 -8.79 -8.68
N GLY A 209 -14.83 -9.09 -7.52
CA GLY A 209 -14.53 -10.26 -6.69
C GLY A 209 -13.23 -10.17 -5.88
N MET A 210 -12.38 -9.17 -6.08
CA MET A 210 -11.13 -9.06 -5.32
C MET A 210 -11.35 -8.82 -3.81
N PRO A 211 -12.30 -7.96 -3.36
CA PRO A 211 -12.59 -7.80 -1.95
C PRO A 211 -12.99 -9.12 -1.28
N GLU A 212 -13.92 -9.87 -1.87
CA GLU A 212 -14.31 -11.18 -1.35
C GLU A 212 -13.17 -12.19 -1.42
N LEU A 213 -12.34 -12.16 -2.46
CA LEU A 213 -11.14 -13.00 -2.53
C LEU A 213 -10.22 -12.77 -1.33
N TYR A 214 -9.93 -11.52 -0.94
CA TYR A 214 -9.12 -11.27 0.26
C TYR A 214 -9.78 -11.78 1.54
N ARG A 215 -11.10 -11.61 1.68
CA ARG A 215 -11.85 -12.12 2.83
C ARG A 215 -11.79 -13.64 2.90
N GLN A 216 -12.03 -14.33 1.79
CA GLN A 216 -12.01 -15.78 1.71
C GLN A 216 -10.61 -16.36 1.87
N LEU A 217 -9.59 -15.74 1.28
CA LEU A 217 -8.20 -16.15 1.43
C LEU A 217 -7.75 -16.03 2.88
N ARG A 218 -8.12 -14.94 3.57
CA ARG A 218 -7.84 -14.77 5.00
C ARG A 218 -8.50 -15.86 5.84
N LEU A 219 -9.75 -16.22 5.55
CA LEU A 219 -10.46 -17.30 6.24
C LEU A 219 -9.82 -18.68 5.97
N GLY A 220 -9.49 -18.98 4.71
CA GLY A 220 -8.90 -20.26 4.31
C GLY A 220 -7.49 -20.48 4.85
N LEU A 221 -6.76 -19.40 5.15
CA LEU A 221 -5.39 -19.43 5.68
C LEU A 221 -5.31 -19.17 7.19
N ASP A 222 -6.30 -19.60 7.95
CA ASP A 222 -6.34 -19.48 9.43
C ASP A 222 -6.12 -18.03 9.90
N ASN A 223 -6.92 -17.12 9.34
CA ASN A 223 -6.87 -15.68 9.64
C ASN A 223 -5.48 -15.09 9.32
N ALA A 224 -4.87 -15.48 8.20
CA ALA A 224 -3.55 -14.99 7.78
C ALA A 224 -3.50 -13.45 7.72
N PRO A 225 -2.40 -12.81 8.19
CA PRO A 225 -2.23 -11.37 8.04
C PRO A 225 -2.25 -10.93 6.57
N LEU A 226 -2.81 -9.75 6.32
CA LEU A 226 -2.85 -9.11 5.00
C LEU A 226 -2.20 -7.73 5.08
N ALA A 227 -1.19 -7.53 4.24
CA ALA A 227 -0.51 -6.25 4.05
C ALA A 227 -0.72 -5.73 2.63
N PHE A 228 -1.00 -4.43 2.49
CA PHE A 228 -1.01 -3.77 1.19
C PHE A 228 0.24 -2.92 0.98
N ILE A 229 0.84 -3.00 -0.20
CA ILE A 229 1.95 -2.14 -0.62
C ILE A 229 1.55 -1.40 -1.89
N SER A 230 1.61 -0.08 -1.88
CA SER A 230 1.39 0.73 -3.09
C SER A 230 2.47 1.80 -3.22
N ALA A 231 2.89 2.04 -4.46
CA ALA A 231 3.79 3.14 -4.77
C ALA A 231 3.09 4.51 -4.76
N SER A 232 1.78 4.56 -4.48
CA SER A 232 1.02 5.78 -4.29
C SER A 232 1.56 6.60 -3.10
N PRO A 233 1.53 7.94 -3.18
CA PRO A 233 2.05 8.81 -2.12
C PRO A 233 1.35 8.64 -0.77
N HIS A 234 2.07 8.90 0.33
CA HIS A 234 1.57 8.79 1.70
C HIS A 234 0.28 9.59 2.00
N PHE A 235 -0.01 10.68 1.28
CA PHE A 235 -1.25 11.45 1.46
C PHE A 235 -2.49 10.74 0.91
N PHE A 236 -2.36 9.57 0.26
CA PHE A 236 -3.50 8.69 -0.04
C PHE A 236 -3.98 7.90 1.19
N ARG A 237 -3.25 7.94 2.31
CA ARG A 237 -3.45 7.04 3.44
C ARG A 237 -4.87 7.02 3.98
N ARG A 238 -5.45 8.19 4.27
CA ARG A 238 -6.79 8.26 4.88
C ARG A 238 -7.87 7.79 3.91
N THR A 239 -7.78 8.19 2.64
CA THR A 239 -8.66 7.70 1.56
C THR A 239 -8.55 6.18 1.40
N MET A 240 -7.34 5.62 1.34
CA MET A 240 -7.15 4.17 1.18
C MET A 240 -7.67 3.38 2.38
N LEU A 241 -7.42 3.84 3.61
CA LEU A 241 -7.96 3.20 4.81
C LEU A 241 -9.49 3.21 4.81
N ALA A 242 -10.11 4.33 4.42
CA ALA A 242 -11.56 4.42 4.26
C ALA A 242 -12.09 3.50 3.13
N THR A 243 -11.42 3.43 1.97
CA THR A 243 -11.79 2.51 0.89
C THR A 243 -11.73 1.05 1.33
N ILE A 244 -10.65 0.65 2.00
CA ILE A 244 -10.45 -0.71 2.51
C ILE A 244 -11.52 -1.06 3.56
N ALA A 245 -11.85 -0.11 4.44
CA ALA A 245 -12.93 -0.26 5.41
C ALA A 245 -14.30 -0.41 4.74
N ASN A 246 -14.61 0.42 3.72
CA ASN A 246 -15.86 0.34 2.96
C ASN A 246 -16.03 -1.02 2.25
N HIS A 247 -14.92 -1.61 1.80
CA HIS A 247 -14.91 -2.94 1.21
C HIS A 247 -14.79 -4.07 2.24
N ASN A 248 -14.90 -3.78 3.55
CA ASN A 248 -14.83 -4.78 4.63
C ASN A 248 -13.58 -5.69 4.59
N ILE A 249 -12.44 -5.15 4.17
CA ILE A 249 -11.19 -5.90 4.11
C ILE A 249 -10.41 -5.66 5.41
N GLU A 250 -10.11 -6.74 6.14
CA GLU A 250 -9.24 -6.65 7.32
C GLU A 250 -7.76 -6.68 6.90
N ILE A 251 -7.01 -5.65 7.30
CA ILE A 251 -5.57 -5.54 7.03
C ILE A 251 -4.78 -5.30 8.32
N GLU A 252 -3.54 -5.74 8.31
CA GLU A 252 -2.55 -5.46 9.35
C GLU A 252 -1.73 -4.22 9.01
N SER A 253 -1.40 -4.01 7.73
CA SER A 253 -0.58 -2.87 7.33
C SER A 253 -0.87 -2.34 5.93
N LEU A 254 -0.66 -1.02 5.76
CA LEU A 254 -0.76 -0.27 4.51
C LEU A 254 0.52 0.54 4.29
N HIS A 255 1.27 0.19 3.25
CA HIS A 255 2.55 0.77 2.89
C HIS A 255 2.36 1.72 1.71
N LEU A 256 2.62 3.00 1.92
CA LEU A 256 2.53 4.05 0.90
C LEU A 256 3.86 4.80 0.80
N LYS A 257 4.17 5.27 -0.41
CA LYS A 257 5.44 5.91 -0.71
C LYS A 257 5.57 7.27 -0.02
N TYR A 258 6.59 7.41 0.80
CA TYR A 258 6.94 8.68 1.40
C TYR A 258 7.61 9.58 0.36
N LEU A 259 7.10 10.80 0.21
CA LEU A 259 7.64 11.79 -0.71
C LEU A 259 8.37 12.84 0.11
N GLU A 260 9.68 12.94 -0.08
CA GLU A 260 10.51 13.94 0.59
C GLU A 260 10.17 15.36 0.11
N GLY A 261 10.49 16.38 0.91
CA GLY A 261 10.10 17.78 0.65
C GLY A 261 10.45 18.32 -0.75
N THR A 262 11.60 17.95 -1.34
CA THR A 262 11.95 18.36 -2.72
C THR A 262 10.99 17.76 -3.74
N ILE A 263 10.63 16.50 -3.57
CA ILE A 263 9.72 15.74 -4.43
C ILE A 263 8.28 16.25 -4.26
N LYS A 264 7.88 16.54 -3.01
CA LYS A 264 6.60 17.19 -2.73
C LYS A 264 6.51 18.54 -3.44
N GLY A 265 7.52 19.40 -3.32
CA GLY A 265 7.56 20.71 -4.01
C GLY A 265 7.55 20.64 -5.54
N VAL A 266 8.08 19.56 -6.11
CA VAL A 266 7.95 19.22 -7.53
C VAL A 266 6.50 18.91 -7.89
N PHE A 267 5.86 18.03 -7.11
CA PHE A 267 4.48 17.61 -7.33
C PHE A 267 3.49 18.77 -7.10
N ASP A 268 3.72 19.60 -6.08
CA ASP A 268 2.97 20.83 -5.78
C ASP A 268 2.91 21.76 -7.00
N LYS A 269 4.05 21.98 -7.67
CA LYS A 269 4.11 22.82 -8.87
C LYS A 269 3.35 22.22 -10.04
N VAL A 270 3.46 20.90 -10.23
CA VAL A 270 2.77 20.19 -11.31
C VAL A 270 1.26 20.27 -11.10
N VAL A 271 0.77 19.89 -9.92
CA VAL A 271 -0.63 20.01 -9.50
C VAL A 271 -1.08 21.46 -9.66
N GLY A 272 -0.40 22.43 -9.06
CA GLY A 272 -0.77 23.85 -9.14
C GLY A 272 -0.86 24.39 -10.58
N THR A 273 0.01 23.94 -11.49
CA THR A 273 -0.03 24.32 -12.91
C THR A 273 -1.25 23.74 -13.64
N PHE A 274 -1.70 22.53 -13.28
CA PHE A 274 -2.92 21.94 -13.85
C PHE A 274 -4.21 22.63 -13.39
N PHE A 275 -4.21 23.25 -12.20
CA PHE A 275 -5.40 23.84 -11.58
C PHE A 275 -5.51 25.36 -11.70
N ASN A 276 -4.60 26.03 -12.44
CA ASN A 276 -4.78 27.42 -12.87
C ASN A 276 -5.61 27.47 -14.19
N PRO A 277 -6.92 27.80 -14.14
CA PRO A 277 -7.78 27.73 -15.32
C PRO A 277 -7.34 28.70 -16.42
N LEU A 278 -6.78 29.85 -16.03
CA LEU A 278 -6.35 30.92 -16.92
C LEU A 278 -5.08 30.56 -17.72
N GLU A 279 -4.11 29.87 -17.12
CA GLU A 279 -2.87 29.47 -17.82
C GLU A 279 -3.09 28.26 -18.74
N PHE A 280 -3.95 27.32 -18.34
CA PHE A 280 -4.32 26.15 -19.15
C PHE A 280 -5.03 26.56 -20.46
N LEU A 281 -5.95 27.53 -20.37
CA LEU A 281 -6.70 28.04 -21.52
C LEU A 281 -5.86 28.90 -22.48
N GLN A 282 -4.85 29.63 -21.99
CA GLN A 282 -4.07 30.54 -22.84
C GLN A 282 -2.85 29.89 -23.50
N ASN A 283 -2.14 28.98 -22.84
CA ASN A 283 -0.82 28.53 -23.31
C ASN A 283 -0.74 27.07 -23.75
N GLY A 284 -1.77 26.26 -23.46
CA GLY A 284 -1.75 24.83 -23.72
C GLY A 284 -0.61 24.08 -23.01
N PHE A 285 -0.61 22.76 -23.13
CA PHE A 285 0.26 21.84 -22.37
C PHE A 285 1.79 22.00 -22.61
N ARG A 286 2.21 22.67 -23.70
CA ARG A 286 3.59 22.56 -24.24
C ARG A 286 4.63 23.54 -23.65
N PRO A 287 4.36 24.83 -23.39
CA PRO A 287 5.40 25.78 -22.94
C PRO A 287 5.75 25.70 -21.44
N ALA A 288 4.85 25.19 -20.60
CA ALA A 288 5.07 25.00 -19.16
C ALA A 288 5.84 23.71 -18.87
N TRP A 289 5.59 22.65 -19.65
CA TRP A 289 6.24 21.35 -19.51
C TRP A 289 7.73 21.38 -19.88
N SER A 290 8.13 22.16 -20.88
CA SER A 290 9.52 22.25 -21.36
C SER A 290 10.48 22.92 -20.38
N ARG A 291 10.01 23.95 -19.65
CA ARG A 291 10.80 24.65 -18.60
C ARG A 291 10.97 23.80 -17.34
N THR A 292 9.97 22.99 -17.04
CA THR A 292 9.96 22.07 -15.89
C THR A 292 10.86 20.86 -16.18
N LYS A 293 10.85 20.27 -17.38
CA LYS A 293 11.64 19.07 -17.71
C LYS A 293 13.16 19.18 -17.45
N LYS A 294 13.76 20.38 -17.55
CA LYS A 294 15.21 20.60 -17.41
C LYS A 294 15.73 20.59 -15.96
N PHE A 295 14.85 20.81 -14.96
CA PHE A 295 15.21 20.87 -13.54
C PHE A 295 14.93 19.57 -12.76
N PHE A 296 14.36 18.55 -13.41
CA PHE A 296 13.65 17.47 -12.71
C PHE A 296 14.20 16.06 -12.98
N GLY A 297 15.30 15.90 -13.74
CA GLY A 297 15.80 14.59 -14.17
C GLY A 297 15.91 13.55 -13.04
N ALA A 298 16.58 13.88 -11.94
CA ALA A 298 16.78 12.96 -10.82
C ALA A 298 15.57 12.86 -9.87
N SER A 299 14.86 13.97 -9.61
CA SER A 299 13.72 14.00 -8.66
C SER A 299 12.41 13.44 -9.26
N TYR A 300 12.23 13.51 -10.58
CA TYR A 300 11.18 12.73 -11.25
C TYR A 300 11.52 11.25 -11.25
N GLN A 301 12.80 10.91 -11.41
CA GLN A 301 13.19 9.51 -11.44
C GLN A 301 12.92 8.79 -10.11
N SER A 302 13.24 9.43 -8.98
CA SER A 302 12.93 8.89 -7.65
C SER A 302 11.43 8.85 -7.35
N LEU A 303 10.61 9.74 -7.93
CA LEU A 303 9.15 9.68 -7.87
C LEU A 303 8.60 8.42 -8.55
N PHE A 304 9.15 8.06 -9.71
CA PHE A 304 8.70 6.93 -10.53
C PHE A 304 9.42 5.60 -10.25
N ASP A 305 10.42 5.59 -9.37
CA ASP A 305 11.05 4.35 -8.91
C ASP A 305 10.11 3.58 -7.95
N GLN A 306 9.15 2.87 -8.53
CA GLN A 306 8.21 2.00 -7.85
C GLN A 306 8.89 0.68 -7.44
N MET A 307 9.85 0.22 -8.26
CA MET A 307 10.56 -1.04 -8.06
C MET A 307 11.38 -1.02 -6.77
N ALA A 308 12.26 -0.04 -6.62
CA ALA A 308 13.12 0.03 -5.44
C ALA A 308 12.32 0.23 -4.17
N TYR A 309 11.22 1.00 -4.25
CA TYR A 309 10.32 1.21 -3.11
C TYR A 309 9.65 -0.10 -2.67
N LYS A 310 8.92 -0.79 -3.56
CA LYS A 310 8.19 -2.03 -3.20
C LYS A 310 9.16 -3.12 -2.73
N LEU A 311 10.30 -3.30 -3.42
CA LEU A 311 11.32 -4.27 -3.03
C LEU A 311 11.93 -3.94 -1.65
N SER A 312 12.20 -2.67 -1.37
CA SER A 312 12.67 -2.25 -0.04
C SER A 312 11.64 -2.52 1.05
N ILE A 313 10.34 -2.33 0.77
CA ILE A 313 9.29 -2.62 1.74
C ILE A 313 9.20 -4.13 2.00
N LEU A 314 9.16 -4.98 0.97
CA LEU A 314 9.12 -6.44 1.14
C LEU A 314 10.29 -6.94 2.01
N LEU A 315 11.52 -6.52 1.66
CA LEU A 315 12.70 -6.88 2.44
C LEU A 315 12.68 -6.28 3.86
N HIS A 316 12.15 -5.06 4.02
CA HIS A 316 12.01 -4.47 5.35
C HIS A 316 11.00 -5.23 6.20
N ASP A 317 9.83 -5.56 5.68
CA ASP A 317 8.81 -6.28 6.43
C ASP A 317 9.28 -7.68 6.81
N ARG A 318 10.03 -8.35 5.92
CA ARG A 318 10.60 -9.67 6.21
C ARG A 318 11.43 -9.70 7.50
N VAL A 319 12.19 -8.64 7.78
CA VAL A 319 12.99 -8.48 9.03
C VAL A 319 12.14 -8.63 10.30
N PHE A 320 10.88 -8.21 10.24
CA PHE A 320 9.90 -8.23 11.33
C PHE A 320 8.97 -9.45 11.31
N GLN A 321 9.06 -10.29 10.27
CA GLN A 321 8.28 -11.51 10.16
C GLN A 321 9.03 -12.71 10.77
N PRO A 322 8.32 -13.75 11.24
CA PRO A 322 8.94 -14.98 11.72
C PRO A 322 9.72 -15.74 10.63
N THR A 323 10.81 -16.41 11.01
CA THR A 323 11.70 -17.09 10.03
C THR A 323 10.99 -18.16 9.19
N HIS A 324 10.02 -18.85 9.75
CA HIS A 324 9.32 -19.93 9.05
C HIS A 324 7.92 -19.54 8.57
N SER A 325 7.56 -18.25 8.63
CA SER A 325 6.35 -17.77 7.98
C SER A 325 6.45 -17.95 6.46
N LYS A 326 5.32 -18.23 5.85
CA LYS A 326 5.16 -18.42 4.41
C LYS A 326 4.49 -17.19 3.81
N GLU A 327 4.85 -16.82 2.60
CA GLU A 327 4.30 -15.63 1.95
C GLU A 327 3.53 -15.96 0.66
N ILE A 328 2.39 -15.30 0.48
CA ILE A 328 1.67 -15.23 -0.79
C ILE A 328 1.73 -13.78 -1.26
N LEU A 329 2.26 -13.57 -2.46
CA LEU A 329 2.41 -12.25 -3.05
C LEU A 329 1.39 -12.06 -4.18
N MET A 330 0.72 -10.91 -4.21
CA MET A 330 -0.27 -10.58 -5.24
C MET A 330 0.08 -9.23 -5.85
N GLY A 331 0.13 -9.17 -7.19
CA GLY A 331 0.51 -7.96 -7.92
C GLY A 331 -0.11 -7.90 -9.31
N ASP A 332 0.38 -7.00 -10.16
CA ASP A 332 -0.13 -6.81 -11.52
C ASP A 332 0.97 -6.80 -12.60
N ASN A 333 0.55 -6.91 -13.86
CA ASN A 333 1.44 -6.92 -15.02
C ASN A 333 1.73 -5.52 -15.60
N THR A 334 1.05 -4.46 -15.17
CA THR A 334 1.28 -3.09 -15.67
C THR A 334 2.46 -2.40 -14.99
N GLU A 335 2.70 -2.75 -13.72
CA GLU A 335 3.89 -2.34 -13.00
C GLU A 335 5.02 -3.36 -13.18
N SER A 336 5.89 -3.51 -12.18
CA SER A 336 7.03 -4.43 -12.24
C SER A 336 6.95 -5.48 -11.14
N ASP A 337 5.74 -5.78 -10.65
CA ASP A 337 5.54 -6.66 -9.49
C ASP A 337 6.10 -8.06 -9.72
N TYR A 338 5.91 -8.62 -10.92
CA TYR A 338 6.51 -9.90 -11.30
C TYR A 338 8.04 -9.90 -11.25
N MET A 339 8.70 -8.78 -11.57
CA MET A 339 10.15 -8.60 -11.38
C MET A 339 10.52 -8.38 -9.92
N ILE A 340 9.77 -7.52 -9.20
CA ILE A 340 9.98 -7.23 -7.77
C ILE A 340 9.90 -8.51 -6.93
N PHE A 341 8.85 -9.31 -7.13
CA PHE A 341 8.64 -10.58 -6.42
C PHE A 341 9.71 -11.60 -6.77
N THR A 342 10.18 -11.63 -8.02
CA THR A 342 11.30 -12.49 -8.41
C THR A 342 12.59 -12.07 -7.71
N LEU A 343 12.95 -10.78 -7.73
CA LEU A 343 14.15 -10.26 -7.07
C LEU A 343 14.10 -10.46 -5.56
N TYR A 344 12.94 -10.25 -4.92
CA TYR A 344 12.75 -10.50 -3.50
C TYR A 344 13.11 -11.95 -3.12
N GLN A 345 12.62 -12.93 -3.88
CA GLN A 345 12.94 -14.36 -3.67
C GLN A 345 14.44 -14.64 -3.85
N ILE A 346 15.05 -14.13 -4.91
CA ILE A 346 16.48 -14.31 -5.23
C ILE A 346 17.38 -13.73 -4.12
N ILE A 347 17.03 -12.55 -3.61
CA ILE A 347 17.75 -11.87 -2.53
C ILE A 347 17.61 -12.65 -1.22
N CYS A 348 16.40 -13.10 -0.86
CA CYS A 348 16.20 -13.89 0.36
C CYS A 348 16.94 -15.24 0.33
N LEU A 349 17.08 -15.85 -0.86
CA LEU A 349 17.90 -17.04 -1.07
C LEU A 349 19.42 -16.77 -1.06
N GLY A 350 19.85 -15.51 -0.95
CA GLY A 350 21.27 -15.12 -1.01
C GLY A 350 21.96 -15.56 -2.30
N ARG A 351 21.22 -15.51 -3.43
CA ARG A 351 21.71 -15.83 -4.78
C ARG A 351 22.23 -14.59 -5.52
N LEU A 352 21.80 -13.42 -5.08
CA LEU A 352 22.31 -12.12 -5.50
C LEU A 352 22.52 -11.29 -4.23
N GLU A 353 23.78 -11.08 -3.83
CA GLU A 353 24.16 -10.48 -2.55
C GLU A 353 25.40 -9.59 -2.67
N GLY A 354 25.67 -8.80 -1.62
CA GLY A 354 26.85 -7.93 -1.55
C GLY A 354 26.89 -6.88 -2.67
N ASP A 355 28.09 -6.51 -3.09
CA ASP A 355 28.29 -5.44 -4.07
C ASP A 355 27.75 -5.82 -5.45
N VAL A 356 27.72 -7.12 -5.80
CA VAL A 356 27.11 -7.62 -7.04
C VAL A 356 25.62 -7.29 -7.12
N LEU A 357 24.89 -7.38 -6.00
CA LEU A 357 23.49 -6.97 -5.95
C LEU A 357 23.33 -5.46 -6.14
N GLU A 358 24.19 -4.66 -5.51
CA GLU A 358 24.13 -3.20 -5.61
C GLU A 358 24.41 -2.73 -7.05
N ASP A 359 25.45 -3.27 -7.67
CA ASP A 359 25.82 -2.96 -9.06
C ASP A 359 24.71 -3.40 -10.02
N TYR A 360 24.18 -4.62 -9.88
CA TYR A 360 23.08 -5.11 -10.70
C TYR A 360 21.85 -4.19 -10.62
N LEU A 361 21.41 -3.83 -9.41
CA LEU A 361 20.24 -2.96 -9.23
C LEU A 361 20.48 -1.57 -9.83
N TYR A 362 21.70 -1.05 -9.72
CA TYR A 362 22.08 0.24 -10.29
C TYR A 362 22.16 0.23 -11.82
N GLU A 363 22.42 -0.92 -12.45
CA GLU A 363 22.45 -1.06 -13.91
C GLU A 363 21.11 -1.52 -14.49
N LEU A 364 20.21 -2.06 -13.66
CA LEU A 364 18.94 -2.62 -14.08
C LEU A 364 18.06 -1.54 -14.74
N ASN A 365 17.82 -1.70 -16.04
CA ASN A 365 16.81 -0.97 -16.80
C ASN A 365 15.70 -1.94 -17.20
N PHE A 366 14.55 -1.83 -16.53
CA PHE A 366 13.41 -2.71 -16.73
C PHE A 366 12.22 -1.92 -17.27
N LEU A 367 11.63 -2.39 -18.38
CA LEU A 367 10.51 -1.72 -19.08
C LEU A 367 10.80 -0.24 -19.46
N GLY A 368 12.07 0.11 -19.74
CA GLY A 368 12.46 1.46 -20.12
C GLY A 368 12.31 2.50 -19.00
N ARG A 369 12.23 2.05 -17.74
CA ARG A 369 12.26 2.90 -16.54
C ARG A 369 13.72 3.08 -16.11
N ASP A 370 14.17 4.32 -15.85
CA ASP A 370 15.59 4.51 -15.51
C ASP A 370 15.99 3.77 -14.21
N ALA A 371 17.28 3.49 -14.11
CA ALA A 371 17.93 2.73 -13.06
C ALA A 371 17.59 3.15 -11.62
N ILE A 372 17.63 2.17 -10.72
CA ILE A 372 17.50 2.35 -9.27
C ILE A 372 18.65 3.25 -8.78
N THR A 373 18.34 4.20 -7.89
CA THR A 373 19.38 5.08 -7.34
C THR A 373 20.40 4.29 -6.49
N ARG A 374 21.66 4.72 -6.44
CA ARG A 374 22.69 4.05 -5.61
C ARG A 374 22.29 3.93 -4.15
N ASP A 375 21.67 4.96 -3.59
CA ASP A 375 21.20 4.93 -2.19
C ASP A 375 20.10 3.89 -1.96
N ALA A 376 19.19 3.75 -2.93
CA ALA A 376 18.16 2.72 -2.89
C ALA A 376 18.73 1.32 -3.08
N ALA A 377 19.64 1.11 -4.03
CA ALA A 377 20.35 -0.16 -4.23
C ALA A 377 21.12 -0.58 -2.97
N LYS A 378 21.85 0.35 -2.35
CA LYS A 378 22.56 0.11 -1.08
C LYS A 378 21.61 -0.21 0.08
N ARG A 379 20.44 0.43 0.14
CA ARG A 379 19.39 0.11 1.13
C ARG A 379 18.88 -1.30 0.93
N ILE A 380 18.54 -1.68 -0.31
CA ILE A 380 18.08 -3.02 -0.66
C ILE A 380 19.13 -4.06 -0.29
N ARG A 381 20.41 -3.82 -0.64
CA ARG A 381 21.54 -4.69 -0.27
C ARG A 381 21.60 -4.92 1.25
N LYS A 382 21.60 -3.84 2.04
CA LYS A 382 21.64 -3.93 3.51
C LYS A 382 20.45 -4.69 4.09
N LEU A 383 19.25 -4.49 3.54
CA LEU A 383 18.07 -5.24 3.97
C LEU A 383 18.17 -6.72 3.58
N GLY A 384 18.70 -7.05 2.41
CA GLY A 384 18.98 -8.43 2.01
C GLY A 384 19.97 -9.13 2.96
N GLU A 385 21.08 -8.47 3.28
CA GLU A 385 22.08 -8.95 4.24
C GLU A 385 21.48 -9.15 5.65
N GLU A 386 20.64 -8.21 6.10
CA GLU A 386 19.92 -8.31 7.37
C GLU A 386 18.98 -9.52 7.39
N ASN A 387 18.21 -9.73 6.32
CA ASN A 387 17.31 -10.88 6.22
C ASN A 387 18.06 -12.20 6.22
N ILE A 388 19.16 -12.31 5.47
CA ILE A 388 20.00 -13.52 5.47
C ILE A 388 20.59 -13.76 6.87
N ARG A 389 21.00 -12.70 7.59
CA ARG A 389 21.51 -12.83 8.96
C ARG A 389 20.45 -13.34 9.95
N ILE A 390 19.20 -12.92 9.79
CA ILE A 390 18.10 -13.30 10.70
C ILE A 390 17.55 -14.68 10.36
N HIS A 391 17.28 -14.92 9.08
CA HIS A 391 16.49 -16.06 8.61
C HIS A 391 17.33 -17.16 7.97
N GLY A 392 18.59 -16.87 7.63
CA GLY A 392 19.37 -17.69 6.72
C GLY A 392 18.94 -17.49 5.26
N LYS A 393 19.50 -18.31 4.36
CA LYS A 393 19.20 -18.29 2.92
C LYS A 393 17.94 -19.11 2.63
N ILE A 394 16.77 -18.54 2.90
CA ILE A 394 15.45 -19.20 2.77
C ILE A 394 14.56 -18.37 1.85
N ASN A 395 13.83 -19.03 0.94
CA ASN A 395 12.73 -18.38 0.21
C ASN A 395 11.43 -18.48 1.03
N PRO A 396 10.88 -17.36 1.53
CA PRO A 396 9.60 -17.40 2.26
C PRO A 396 8.39 -17.51 1.33
N VAL A 397 8.53 -17.15 0.06
CA VAL A 397 7.43 -17.07 -0.90
C VAL A 397 7.01 -18.47 -1.32
N GLN A 398 5.72 -18.78 -1.17
CA GLN A 398 5.11 -20.04 -1.60
C GLN A 398 4.30 -19.88 -2.89
N LEU A 399 3.79 -18.67 -3.16
CA LEU A 399 3.05 -18.37 -4.36
C LEU A 399 3.13 -16.88 -4.67
N SER A 400 3.39 -16.53 -5.93
CA SER A 400 3.23 -15.17 -6.44
C SER A 400 2.21 -15.17 -7.57
N LEU A 401 1.16 -14.37 -7.44
CA LEU A 401 0.08 -14.21 -8.41
C LEU A 401 0.15 -12.82 -9.04
N ILE A 402 0.03 -12.77 -10.36
CA ILE A 402 0.08 -11.52 -11.11
C ILE A 402 -1.21 -11.36 -11.90
N ASN A 403 -1.98 -10.32 -11.62
CA ASN A 403 -3.15 -9.97 -12.40
C ASN A 403 -2.73 -9.54 -13.81
N ILE A 404 -3.20 -10.25 -14.82
CA ILE A 404 -3.02 -9.90 -16.22
C ILE A 404 -4.09 -8.89 -16.61
N THR A 405 -3.63 -7.71 -16.96
CA THR A 405 -4.43 -6.65 -17.58
C THR A 405 -4.04 -6.49 -19.05
N GLU A 406 -4.91 -5.84 -19.84
CA GLU A 406 -4.64 -5.53 -21.26
C GLU A 406 -3.44 -4.60 -21.49
N LYS A 407 -2.93 -3.93 -20.44
CA LYS A 407 -1.88 -2.89 -20.57
C LYS A 407 -0.46 -3.43 -20.37
N GLY A 408 -0.33 -4.56 -19.68
CA GLY A 408 0.96 -5.19 -19.42
C GLY A 408 1.27 -6.32 -20.42
N PRO A 409 2.50 -6.87 -20.38
CA PRO A 409 2.81 -8.12 -21.05
C PRO A 409 1.92 -9.26 -20.56
N ASP A 410 1.65 -10.23 -21.43
CA ASP A 410 1.02 -11.49 -21.05
C ASP A 410 1.97 -12.35 -20.19
N ASN A 411 1.49 -13.51 -19.74
CA ASN A 411 2.28 -14.38 -18.86
C ASN A 411 3.63 -14.81 -19.46
N LEU A 412 3.66 -15.13 -20.75
CA LEU A 412 4.90 -15.53 -21.43
C LEU A 412 5.87 -14.36 -21.56
N GLY A 413 5.36 -13.20 -21.97
CA GLY A 413 6.13 -11.96 -22.06
C GLY A 413 6.73 -11.54 -20.72
N MET A 414 5.98 -11.67 -19.62
CA MET A 414 6.51 -11.43 -18.27
C MET A 414 7.72 -12.33 -17.96
N ILE A 415 7.60 -13.63 -18.24
CA ILE A 415 8.68 -14.61 -17.99
C ILE A 415 9.91 -14.28 -18.85
N GLU A 416 9.73 -13.94 -20.12
CA GLU A 416 10.83 -13.57 -21.03
C GLU A 416 11.52 -12.27 -20.60
N LEU A 417 10.75 -11.26 -20.20
CA LEU A 417 11.29 -9.99 -19.69
C LEU A 417 12.13 -10.20 -18.43
N VAL A 418 11.65 -11.00 -17.47
CA VAL A 418 12.41 -11.29 -16.25
C VAL A 418 13.68 -12.10 -16.59
N LYS A 419 13.56 -13.16 -17.39
CA LYS A 419 14.72 -13.99 -17.79
C LYS A 419 15.81 -13.18 -18.48
N SER A 420 15.42 -12.29 -19.40
CA SER A 420 16.38 -11.44 -20.13
C SER A 420 17.00 -10.35 -19.26
N SER A 421 16.36 -9.99 -18.16
CA SER A 421 16.81 -8.93 -17.24
C SER A 421 17.62 -9.46 -16.05
N LEU A 422 17.58 -10.76 -15.77
CA LEU A 422 18.37 -11.39 -14.71
C LEU A 422 19.79 -11.72 -15.18
N PRO A 423 20.81 -11.62 -14.32
CA PRO A 423 22.18 -11.92 -14.71
C PRO A 423 22.40 -13.44 -14.86
N GLY A 424 23.12 -13.83 -15.91
CA GLY A 424 23.52 -15.21 -16.15
C GLY A 424 22.35 -16.18 -16.31
N GLN A 425 22.46 -17.36 -15.68
CA GLN A 425 21.43 -18.41 -15.70
C GLN A 425 20.68 -18.51 -14.35
N LEU A 426 20.54 -17.39 -13.63
CA LEU A 426 19.93 -17.38 -12.30
C LEU A 426 18.51 -17.91 -12.31
N TRP A 427 17.69 -17.53 -13.31
CA TRP A 427 16.32 -18.05 -13.42
C TRP A 427 16.32 -19.58 -13.49
N GLN A 428 17.08 -20.18 -14.41
CA GLN A 428 17.10 -21.63 -14.60
C GLN A 428 17.66 -22.37 -13.38
N THR A 429 18.58 -21.73 -12.65
CA THR A 429 19.19 -22.31 -11.45
C THR A 429 18.24 -22.31 -10.26
N ILE A 430 17.44 -21.25 -10.10
CA ILE A 430 16.57 -21.06 -8.92
C ILE A 430 15.16 -21.61 -9.18
N PHE A 431 14.68 -21.52 -10.41
CA PHE A 431 13.34 -21.86 -10.85
C PHE A 431 13.38 -22.89 -11.99
N PRO A 432 13.97 -24.10 -11.79
CA PRO A 432 14.12 -25.09 -12.85
C PRO A 432 12.79 -25.77 -13.23
N ASN A 433 11.93 -26.01 -12.25
CA ASN A 433 10.70 -26.80 -12.39
C ASN A 433 9.42 -26.01 -12.07
N GLU A 434 9.55 -24.84 -11.46
CA GLU A 434 8.46 -23.99 -11.01
C GLU A 434 8.76 -22.56 -11.45
N ASN A 435 7.74 -21.75 -11.68
CA ASN A 435 7.94 -20.34 -12.02
C ASN A 435 8.00 -19.50 -10.73
N ALA A 436 8.75 -18.40 -10.75
CA ALA A 436 8.79 -17.45 -9.65
C ALA A 436 7.43 -16.79 -9.36
N PHE A 437 6.54 -16.77 -10.36
CA PHE A 437 5.19 -16.20 -10.32
C PHE A 437 4.29 -16.83 -11.40
N TYR A 438 2.97 -16.62 -11.26
CA TYR A 438 1.97 -17.06 -12.23
C TYR A 438 1.04 -15.90 -12.60
N GLY A 439 0.98 -15.57 -13.88
CA GLY A 439 0.02 -14.61 -14.42
C GLY A 439 -1.35 -15.24 -14.64
N THR A 440 -2.41 -14.54 -14.26
CA THR A 440 -3.81 -14.96 -14.46
C THR A 440 -4.76 -13.76 -14.41
N GLU A 441 -6.01 -13.90 -14.85
CA GLU A 441 -6.97 -12.80 -14.95
C GLU A 441 -7.89 -12.74 -13.73
N GLY A 442 -7.85 -11.60 -13.03
CA GLY A 442 -8.82 -11.21 -12.01
C GLY A 442 -8.95 -12.16 -10.82
N ALA A 443 -10.02 -11.97 -10.06
CA ALA A 443 -10.29 -12.75 -8.86
C ALA A 443 -10.53 -14.24 -9.17
N ILE A 444 -11.18 -14.57 -10.30
CA ILE A 444 -11.48 -15.97 -10.68
C ILE A 444 -10.19 -16.73 -11.02
N GLY A 445 -9.32 -16.16 -11.86
CA GLY A 445 -8.04 -16.77 -12.20
C GLY A 445 -7.19 -17.03 -10.97
N MET A 446 -7.08 -16.04 -10.09
CA MET A 446 -6.36 -16.17 -8.83
C MET A 446 -6.98 -17.24 -7.94
N SER A 447 -8.31 -17.29 -7.83
CA SER A 447 -9.03 -18.28 -7.02
C SER A 447 -8.78 -19.72 -7.49
N VAL A 448 -8.73 -19.95 -8.80
CA VAL A 448 -8.43 -21.29 -9.37
C VAL A 448 -7.02 -21.73 -9.01
N ILE A 449 -6.02 -20.85 -9.13
CA ILE A 449 -4.63 -21.18 -8.77
C ILE A 449 -4.50 -21.41 -7.27
N LEU A 450 -5.13 -20.57 -6.45
CA LEU A 450 -5.14 -20.71 -4.99
C LEU A 450 -5.80 -22.02 -4.56
N ASN A 451 -6.91 -22.41 -5.20
CA ASN A 451 -7.59 -23.67 -4.92
C ASN A 451 -6.76 -24.89 -5.31
N SER A 452 -6.17 -24.89 -6.50
CA SER A 452 -5.27 -25.97 -6.93
C SER A 452 -4.05 -26.11 -6.03
N SER A 453 -3.57 -25.00 -5.46
CA SER A 453 -2.44 -24.98 -4.53
C SER A 453 -2.83 -25.27 -3.07
N GLY A 454 -4.11 -25.51 -2.77
CA GLY A 454 -4.59 -25.82 -1.42
C GLY A 454 -4.68 -24.62 -0.47
N TYR A 455 -4.69 -23.38 -1.00
CA TYR A 455 -4.82 -22.15 -0.22
C TYR A 455 -6.27 -21.66 -0.07
N LEU A 456 -7.17 -22.22 -0.88
CA LEU A 456 -8.58 -21.87 -0.91
C LEU A 456 -9.40 -23.14 -1.17
N ASP A 457 -10.51 -23.32 -0.47
CA ASP A 457 -11.44 -24.39 -0.79
C ASP A 457 -12.36 -24.01 -1.95
N LEU A 458 -12.81 -25.00 -2.73
CA LEU A 458 -13.69 -24.77 -3.87
C LEU A 458 -14.99 -24.05 -3.48
N ALA A 459 -15.52 -24.34 -2.28
CA ALA A 459 -16.71 -23.68 -1.74
C ALA A 459 -16.52 -22.17 -1.54
N GLN A 460 -15.29 -21.74 -1.25
CA GLN A 460 -14.96 -20.33 -1.03
C GLN A 460 -14.88 -19.52 -2.33
N ILE A 461 -14.83 -20.18 -3.50
CA ILE A 461 -14.86 -19.50 -4.80
C ILE A 461 -16.26 -18.97 -5.12
N PHE A 462 -17.33 -19.62 -4.65
CA PHE A 462 -18.70 -19.21 -4.99
C PHE A 462 -19.08 -17.82 -4.46
N PRO A 463 -18.78 -17.43 -3.20
CA PRO A 463 -18.97 -16.05 -2.75
C PRO A 463 -18.23 -15.03 -3.62
N ILE A 464 -17.01 -15.36 -4.06
CA ILE A 464 -16.19 -14.49 -4.92
C ILE A 464 -16.91 -14.26 -6.26
N VAL A 465 -17.37 -15.34 -6.89
CA VAL A 465 -18.13 -15.26 -8.14
C VAL A 465 -19.45 -14.51 -7.93
N SER A 466 -20.13 -14.74 -6.81
CA SER A 466 -21.38 -14.05 -6.48
C SER A 466 -21.20 -12.54 -6.30
N GLU A 467 -20.09 -12.09 -5.72
CA GLU A 467 -19.77 -10.65 -5.61
C GLU A 467 -19.51 -10.02 -6.99
N MET A 468 -19.08 -10.81 -7.98
CA MET A 468 -18.83 -10.31 -9.34
C MET A 468 -20.12 -10.08 -10.14
N ILE A 469 -21.21 -10.80 -9.84
CA ILE A 469 -22.45 -10.70 -10.63
C ILE A 469 -23.05 -9.29 -10.45
N GLY A 470 -23.30 -8.60 -11.56
CA GLY A 470 -23.85 -7.24 -11.58
C GLY A 470 -22.78 -6.14 -11.49
N GLU A 471 -21.52 -6.48 -11.22
CA GLU A 471 -20.42 -5.51 -11.19
C GLU A 471 -20.00 -5.08 -12.60
N MET A 472 -19.47 -3.87 -12.69
CA MET A 472 -18.99 -3.29 -13.95
C MET A 472 -17.51 -3.61 -14.18
N HIS A 473 -17.18 -4.24 -15.30
CA HIS A 473 -15.80 -4.52 -15.72
C HIS A 473 -15.59 -4.15 -17.20
N HIS A 474 -14.58 -3.34 -17.50
CA HIS A 474 -14.30 -2.84 -18.86
C HIS A 474 -15.54 -2.31 -19.63
N GLY A 475 -16.42 -1.60 -18.91
CA GLY A 475 -17.62 -1.00 -19.49
C GLY A 475 -18.78 -1.99 -19.76
N LYS A 476 -18.68 -3.24 -19.28
CA LYS A 476 -19.74 -4.25 -19.36
C LYS A 476 -20.15 -4.70 -17.96
N ILE A 477 -21.43 -5.00 -17.79
CA ILE A 477 -21.92 -5.67 -16.58
C ILE A 477 -21.49 -7.13 -16.67
N LEU A 478 -20.96 -7.66 -15.57
CA LEU A 478 -20.65 -9.08 -15.43
C LEU A 478 -21.93 -9.84 -15.11
N ASP A 479 -22.52 -10.44 -16.12
CA ASP A 479 -23.59 -11.45 -15.96
C ASP A 479 -23.00 -12.87 -15.90
N GLU A 480 -23.86 -13.83 -15.63
CA GLU A 480 -23.53 -15.25 -15.51
C GLU A 480 -22.86 -15.79 -16.79
N GLU A 481 -23.34 -15.39 -17.97
CA GLU A 481 -22.77 -15.79 -19.25
C GLU A 481 -21.34 -15.24 -19.43
N THR A 482 -21.12 -13.97 -19.10
CA THR A 482 -19.82 -13.31 -19.17
C THR A 482 -18.83 -13.95 -18.20
N ILE A 483 -19.24 -14.20 -16.96
CA ILE A 483 -18.42 -14.88 -15.95
C ILE A 483 -18.04 -16.29 -16.40
N LEU A 484 -18.99 -17.06 -16.92
CA LEU A 484 -18.73 -18.41 -17.39
C LEU A 484 -17.75 -18.41 -18.58
N LYS A 485 -17.95 -17.50 -19.54
CA LYS A 485 -17.04 -17.33 -20.66
C LYS A 485 -15.64 -16.91 -20.21
N HIS A 486 -15.55 -16.00 -19.25
CA HIS A 486 -14.27 -15.57 -18.69
C HIS A 486 -13.55 -16.74 -18.01
N SER A 487 -14.28 -17.51 -17.19
CA SER A 487 -13.76 -18.68 -16.46
C SER A 487 -13.16 -19.75 -17.37
N LYS A 488 -13.69 -19.91 -18.59
CA LYS A 488 -13.15 -20.84 -19.62
C LYS A 488 -11.86 -20.34 -20.27
N ASN A 489 -11.66 -19.03 -20.35
CA ASN A 489 -10.58 -18.41 -21.11
C ASN A 489 -9.42 -17.90 -20.23
N LEU A 490 -9.34 -18.34 -18.97
CA LEU A 490 -8.29 -17.95 -18.04
C LEU A 490 -6.92 -18.52 -18.46
N THR A 491 -5.89 -17.70 -18.30
CA THR A 491 -4.50 -18.11 -18.26
C THR A 491 -4.25 -18.85 -16.95
N ILE A 492 -4.09 -20.18 -17.04
CA ILE A 492 -3.96 -21.08 -15.88
C ILE A 492 -2.77 -22.02 -16.10
N PRO A 493 -1.87 -22.18 -15.10
CA PRO A 493 -0.76 -23.12 -15.19
C PRO A 493 -1.24 -24.57 -15.26
N ALA A 494 -0.41 -25.46 -15.81
CA ALA A 494 -0.80 -26.85 -16.08
C ALA A 494 -1.33 -27.59 -14.85
N PHE A 495 -0.79 -27.32 -13.66
CA PHE A 495 -1.23 -27.96 -12.42
C PHE A 495 -2.65 -27.58 -11.99
N ALA A 496 -3.13 -26.38 -12.38
CA ALA A 496 -4.43 -25.84 -11.98
C ALA A 496 -5.53 -26.02 -13.02
N LYS A 497 -5.24 -26.67 -14.15
CA LYS A 497 -6.21 -26.90 -15.23
C LYS A 497 -7.38 -27.77 -14.79
N LYS A 498 -7.13 -28.78 -13.94
CA LYS A 498 -8.18 -29.65 -13.43
C LYS A 498 -9.18 -28.89 -12.57
N GLU A 499 -8.70 -28.04 -11.66
CA GLU A 499 -9.58 -27.23 -10.81
C GLU A 499 -10.35 -26.18 -11.62
N GLN A 500 -9.75 -25.62 -12.69
CA GLN A 500 -10.47 -24.77 -13.66
C GLN A 500 -11.67 -25.50 -14.27
N GLU A 501 -11.47 -26.73 -14.78
CA GLU A 501 -12.53 -27.53 -15.38
C GLU A 501 -13.65 -27.87 -14.38
N VAL A 502 -13.29 -28.20 -13.14
CA VAL A 502 -14.25 -28.46 -12.07
C VAL A 502 -15.08 -27.22 -11.76
N LEU A 503 -14.44 -26.05 -11.60
CA LEU A 503 -15.13 -24.79 -11.36
C LEU A 503 -16.10 -24.45 -12.50
N VAL A 504 -15.64 -24.53 -13.75
CA VAL A 504 -16.46 -24.23 -14.93
C VAL A 504 -17.69 -25.14 -14.97
N ASN A 505 -17.53 -26.44 -14.77
CA ASN A 505 -18.66 -27.38 -14.75
C ASN A 505 -19.69 -27.08 -13.64
N LEU A 506 -19.23 -26.59 -12.48
CA LEU A 506 -20.11 -26.20 -11.39
C LEU A 506 -20.85 -24.90 -11.69
N LEU A 507 -20.17 -23.91 -12.25
CA LEU A 507 -20.78 -22.66 -12.68
C LEU A 507 -21.82 -22.89 -13.79
N GLU A 508 -21.54 -23.77 -14.75
CA GLU A 508 -22.52 -24.16 -15.79
C GLU A 508 -23.81 -24.71 -15.18
N ARG A 509 -23.70 -25.57 -14.17
CA ARG A 509 -24.88 -26.11 -13.48
C ARG A 509 -25.61 -25.07 -12.65
N ALA A 510 -24.86 -24.17 -11.98
CA ALA A 510 -25.42 -23.14 -11.14
C ALA A 510 -26.12 -22.02 -11.92
N PHE A 511 -25.67 -21.72 -13.14
CA PHE A 511 -26.25 -20.67 -13.98
C PHE A 511 -27.36 -21.17 -14.93
N GLN A 512 -27.53 -22.49 -15.05
CA GLN A 512 -28.63 -23.11 -15.81
C GLN A 512 -29.90 -23.31 -14.96
N SER A 513 -29.79 -23.19 -13.63
CA SER A 513 -30.91 -23.20 -12.67
C SER A 513 -31.42 -21.80 -12.41
#